data_AF-A0A2W1US48-F1
#
_entry.id   AF-A0A2W1US48-F1
#
_cell.length_a   1.000
_cell.length_b   1.000
_cell.length_c   1.000
_cell.angle_alpha   90.00
_cell.angle_beta   90.00
_cell.angle_gamma   90.00
#
_symmetry.space_group_name_H-M   'P 1'
#
loop_
_entity.id
_entity.type
_entity.pdbx_description
1 polymer ?
#
loop_
_entity_poly.entity_id
_entity_poly.type
_entity_poly.pdbx_seq_one_letter_code
_entity_poly.pdbx_strand_id
1 'polypeptide(L)' 'MTDDQIPNQLDDETIARLRDGSSTAADEIAKREAWLAVARDYGDSNRAAVLEAQLEQLRRG' A
#
# COMPACT_ATOMS: atom_id res chain seq x y z
N MET A 1 -4.79 -17.42 -20.58
CA MET A 1 -3.43 -16.98 -20.22
C MET A 1 -3.50 -15.47 -20.20
N THR A 2 -3.48 -14.76 -19.10
CA THR A 2 -3.32 -15.04 -17.67
C THR A 2 -4.24 -14.01 -17.02
N ASP A 3 -5.10 -14.42 -16.10
CA ASP A 3 -5.74 -13.48 -15.18
C ASP A 3 -4.61 -12.78 -14.44
N ASP A 4 -4.28 -11.57 -14.87
CA ASP A 4 -3.39 -10.63 -14.20
C ASP A 4 -4.07 -10.22 -12.90
N GLN A 5 -4.11 -11.15 -11.94
CA GLN A 5 -4.48 -10.86 -10.57
C GLN A 5 -3.36 -10.02 -9.99
N ILE A 6 -3.42 -8.71 -10.24
CA ILE A 6 -2.64 -7.74 -9.49
C ILE A 6 -3.06 -7.95 -8.02
N PRO A 7 -2.17 -8.39 -7.11
CA PRO A 7 -2.54 -8.70 -5.73
C PRO A 7 -2.64 -7.42 -4.89
N ASN A 8 -3.38 -6.43 -5.41
CA ASN A 8 -3.46 -5.08 -4.87
C ASN A 8 -4.57 -4.90 -3.83
N GLN A 9 -5.07 -6.00 -3.29
CA GLN A 9 -6.13 -5.98 -2.31
C GLN A 9 -5.49 -6.10 -0.93
N LEU A 10 -5.56 -5.00 -0.17
CA LEU A 10 -5.44 -5.08 1.28
C LEU A 10 -6.39 -6.18 1.77
N ASP A 11 -5.93 -7.01 2.70
CA ASP A 11 -6.79 -8.05 3.26
C ASP A 11 -8.00 -7.43 3.97
N ASP A 12 -9.10 -8.18 4.03
CA ASP A 12 -10.37 -7.71 4.59
C ASP A 12 -10.25 -7.27 6.06
N GLU A 13 -9.32 -7.86 6.80
CA GLU A 13 -9.06 -7.53 8.21
C GLU A 13 -8.38 -6.16 8.33
N THR A 14 -7.41 -5.86 7.47
CA THR A 14 -6.75 -4.56 7.35
C THR A 14 -7.75 -3.49 6.89
N ILE A 15 -8.62 -3.80 5.93
CA ILE A 15 -9.70 -2.89 5.50
C ILE A 15 -10.68 -2.61 6.65
N ALA A 16 -11.06 -3.64 7.42
CA ALA A 16 -11.95 -3.49 8.57
C ALA A 16 -11.33 -2.62 9.67
N ARG A 17 -10.05 -2.82 10.00
CA ARG A 17 -9.32 -2.01 11.00
C ARG A 17 -9.15 -0.56 10.57
N LEU A 18 -8.88 -0.32 9.28
CA LEU A 18 -8.85 1.03 8.70
C LEU A 18 -10.22 1.71 8.77
N ARG A 19 -11.30 0.97 8.50
CA ARG A 19 -12.68 1.47 8.58
C ARG A 19 -13.08 1.82 10.01
N ASP A 20 -12.58 1.06 10.99
CA ASP A 20 -12.78 1.28 12.42
C ASP A 20 -11.87 2.39 12.99
N GLY A 21 -10.94 2.93 12.19
CA GLY A 21 -10.03 3.99 12.60
C GLY A 21 -8.88 3.53 13.50
N SER A 22 -8.74 2.23 13.73
CA SER A 22 -7.68 1.62 14.54
C SER A 22 -6.50 1.22 13.65
N SER A 23 -5.87 2.23 13.03
CA SER A 23 -4.76 2.02 12.10
C SER A 23 -3.45 1.78 12.86
N THR A 24 -2.83 0.63 12.68
CA THR A 24 -1.49 0.35 13.20
C THR A 24 -0.40 0.75 12.21
N ALA A 25 0.87 0.79 12.64
CA ALA A 25 2.00 1.03 11.73
C ALA A 25 2.06 -0.02 10.60
N ALA A 26 1.70 -1.28 10.90
CA ALA A 26 1.62 -2.34 9.90
C ALA A 26 0.52 -2.07 8.85
N ASP A 27 -0.62 -1.52 9.25
CA ASP A 27 -1.72 -1.20 8.33
C ASP A 27 -1.37 -0.03 7.41
N GLU A 28 -0.71 0.98 7.97
CA GLU A 28 -0.21 2.13 7.21
C GLU A 28 0.88 1.74 6.21
N ILE A 29 1.69 0.71 6.52
CA ILE A 29 2.67 0.12 5.60
C ILE A 29 1.94 -0.64 4.48
N ALA A 30 1.07 -1.59 4.82
CA ALA A 30 0.34 -2.40 3.83
C ALA A 30 -0.42 -1.51 2.82
N LYS A 31 -1.07 -0.46 3.31
CA LYS A 31 -1.77 0.55 2.49
C LYS A 31 -0.85 1.27 1.51
N ARG A 32 0.34 1.69 1.96
CA ARG A 32 1.30 2.38 1.08
C ARG A 32 1.95 1.44 0.08
N GLU A 33 2.16 0.17 0.43
CA GLU A 33 2.63 -0.85 -0.50
C GLU A 33 1.61 -1.10 -1.62
N ALA A 34 0.33 -1.20 -1.29
CA ALA A 34 -0.74 -1.30 -2.28
C ALA A 34 -0.74 -0.08 -3.22
N TRP A 35 -0.70 1.13 -2.66
CA TRP A 35 -0.63 2.35 -3.47
C TRP A 35 0.63 2.45 -4.34
N LEU A 36 1.77 1.92 -3.86
CA LEU A 36 3.01 1.90 -4.61
C LEU A 36 2.90 0.96 -5.81
N ALA A 37 2.29 -0.21 -5.62
CA ALA A 37 1.99 -1.14 -6.72
C ALA A 37 1.08 -0.49 -7.76
N VAL A 38 0.01 0.19 -7.33
CA VAL A 38 -0.85 0.98 -8.24
C VAL A 38 -0.03 2.03 -9.00
N ALA A 39 0.75 2.86 -8.30
CA ALA A 39 1.52 3.92 -8.94
C ALA A 39 2.50 3.38 -9.98
N ARG A 40 3.12 2.21 -9.74
CA ARG A 40 4.00 1.53 -10.68
C ARG A 40 3.25 1.02 -11.91
N ASP A 41 2.09 0.40 -11.74
CA ASP A 41 1.27 -0.09 -12.86
C ASP A 41 0.80 1.04 -13.78
N TYR A 42 0.46 2.20 -13.21
CA TYR A 42 0.08 3.40 -13.97
C TYR A 42 1.29 4.19 -14.50
N GLY A 43 2.53 3.79 -14.18
CA GLY A 43 3.74 4.49 -14.61
C GLY A 43 3.96 5.86 -13.93
N ASP A 44 3.33 6.12 -12.78
CA ASP A 44 3.47 7.35 -12.02
C ASP A 44 4.72 7.31 -11.12
N SER A 45 5.87 7.55 -11.73
CA SER A 45 7.18 7.49 -11.07
C SER A 45 7.33 8.48 -9.91
N ASN A 46 6.72 9.67 -10.00
CA ASN A 46 6.77 10.66 -8.92
C ASN A 46 6.01 10.17 -7.70
N ARG A 47 4.80 9.64 -7.92
CA ARG A 47 3.98 9.09 -6.84
C ARG A 47 4.60 7.84 -6.23
N ALA A 48 5.20 6.98 -7.04
CA ALA A 48 5.94 5.82 -6.56
C ALA A 48 7.12 6.22 -5.65
N ALA A 49 7.94 7.20 -6.04
CA ALA A 49 9.07 7.66 -5.24
C ALA A 49 8.64 8.26 -3.89
N VAL A 50 7.52 9.01 -3.86
CA VAL A 50 6.96 9.55 -2.61
C VAL A 50 6.50 8.41 -1.69
N LEU A 51 5.83 7.39 -2.23
CA LEU A 51 5.34 6.25 -1.46
C LEU A 51 6.49 5.40 -0.91
N GLU A 52 7.57 5.21 -1.68
CA GLU A 52 8.79 4.54 -1.22
C GLU A 52 9.44 5.27 -0.05
N ALA A 53 9.58 6.60 -0.12
CA ALA A 53 10.14 7.40 0.98
C ALA A 53 9.28 7.32 2.25
N GLN A 54 7.94 7.31 2.11
CA GLN A 54 7.04 7.16 3.24
C GLN A 54 7.12 5.77 3.87
N LEU A 55 7.23 4.73 3.06
CA LEU A 55 7.42 3.36 3.54
C LEU A 55 8.73 3.20 4.31
N GLU A 56 9.81 3.83 3.84
CA GLU A 56 11.09 3.82 4.55
C GLU A 56 11.00 4.51 5.92
N GLN A 57 10.29 5.64 6.02
CA GLN A 57 10.07 6.31 7.31
C GLN A 57 9.26 5.44 8.28
N LEU A 58 8.19 4.80 7.80
CA LEU A 58 7.33 3.94 8.63
C LEU A 58 8.04 2.67 9.13
N ARG A 59 8.96 2.12 8.35
CA ARG A 59 9.74 0.93 8.74
C ARG A 59 10.88 1.24 9.71
N ARG A 60 11.29 2.52 9.81
CA ARG A 60 12.36 2.98 10.71
C ARG A 60 11.82 3.52 12.05
N GLY A 61 10.54 3.88 12.10
CA GLY A 61 9.83 4.31 13.32
C GLY A 61 9.45 3.12 14.18
#